data_AF-A0A6G9XXI5-F1
#
_entry.id   AF-A0A6G9XXI5-F1
#
_cell.length_a   1.000
_cell.length_b   1.000
_cell.length_c   1.000
_cell.angle_alpha   90.00
_cell.angle_beta   90.00
_cell.angle_gamma   90.00
#
_symmetry.space_group_name_H-M   'P 1'
#
loop_
_entity.id
_entity.type
_entity.pdbx_description
1 polymer ?
#
loop_
_entity_poly.entity_id
_entity_poly.type
_entity_poly.pdbx_seq_one_letter_code
_entity_poly.pdbx_strand_id
1 'polypeptide(L)'
;MANMARGLLATLFVLATFVFGCYWYVFGRPDWLWNGPKTIAVSGQRFAVAGLYDQSRGPVQCLAERRSILLTGLEFCVIDEAEPTTAALFWYLGEVYTFNIQDPLGFP
;
A
#
# COMPACT_ATOMS: atom_id res chain seq x y z
N MET A 1 -0.04 -39.14 20.05
CA MET A 1 -0.37 -38.17 18.98
C MET A 1 -0.15 -36.71 19.37
N ALA A 2 -0.46 -36.27 20.60
CA ALA A 2 -0.28 -34.87 21.03
C ALA A 2 1.17 -34.32 20.93
N ASN A 3 2.18 -35.14 21.21
CA ASN A 3 3.59 -34.72 21.15
C ASN A 3 4.09 -34.51 19.70
N MET A 4 3.60 -35.31 18.75
CA MET A 4 3.90 -35.12 17.32
C MET A 4 3.24 -33.86 16.77
N ALA A 5 1.99 -33.58 17.16
CA ALA A 5 1.29 -32.35 16.76
C ALA A 5 1.96 -31.08 17.30
N ARG A 6 2.46 -31.12 18.55
CA ARG A 6 3.23 -30.02 19.15
C ARG A 6 4.58 -29.79 18.46
N GLY A 7 5.30 -30.87 18.13
CA GLY A 7 6.55 -30.80 17.38
C GLY A 7 6.35 -30.16 16.00
N LEU A 8 5.32 -30.60 15.27
CA LEU A 8 4.97 -30.04 13.96
C LEU A 8 4.63 -28.55 14.05
N LEU A 9 3.83 -28.15 15.04
CA LEU A 9 3.48 -26.74 15.28
C LEU A 9 4.72 -25.89 15.57
N ALA A 10 5.63 -26.38 16.41
CA ALA A 10 6.87 -25.66 16.71
C ALA A 10 7.74 -25.48 15.46
N THR A 11 7.88 -26.51 14.63
CA THR A 11 8.62 -26.43 13.36
C THR A 11 7.99 -25.42 12.40
N LEU A 12 6.65 -25.41 12.27
CA LEU A 12 5.94 -24.44 11.44
C LEU A 12 6.15 -23.01 11.93
N PHE A 13 6.12 -22.77 13.24
CA PHE A 13 6.38 -21.45 13.80
C PHE A 13 7.79 -20.96 13.51
N VAL A 14 8.81 -21.81 13.71
CA VAL A 14 10.21 -21.48 13.43
C VAL A 14 10.40 -21.18 11.95
N LEU A 15 9.84 -22.02 11.07
CA LEU A 15 9.93 -21.83 9.63
C LEU A 15 9.25 -20.53 9.19
N ALA A 16 8.04 -20.25 9.68
CA ALA A 16 7.32 -19.01 9.36
C ALA A 16 8.09 -17.77 9.82
N THR A 17 8.68 -17.82 11.03
CA THR A 17 9.48 -16.71 11.57
C THR A 17 10.74 -16.50 10.75
N PHE A 18 11.41 -17.57 10.34
CA PHE A 18 12.61 -17.51 9.51
C PHE A 18 12.30 -16.94 8.13
N VAL A 19 11.25 -17.42 7.47
CA VAL A 19 10.81 -16.90 6.15
C VAL A 19 10.45 -15.42 6.26
N PHE A 20 9.74 -15.01 7.31
CA PHE A 20 9.37 -13.62 7.54
C PHE A 20 10.60 -12.72 7.77
N GLY A 21 11.58 -13.19 8.56
CA GLY A 21 12.84 -12.49 8.78
C GLY A 21 13.69 -12.37 7.51
N CYS A 22 13.81 -13.45 6.72
CA CYS A 22 14.52 -13.44 5.44
C CYS A 22 13.86 -12.49 4.44
N TYR A 23 12.52 -12.46 4.39
CA TYR A 23 11.79 -11.50 3.56
C TYR A 23 12.15 -10.06 3.94
N TRP A 24 12.13 -9.74 5.24
CA TRP A 24 12.51 -8.42 5.73
C TRP A 24 13.95 -8.03 5.42
N TYR A 25 14.88 -8.99 5.50
CA TYR A 25 16.28 -8.76 5.19
C TYR A 25 16.52 -8.51 3.70
N VAL A 26 15.86 -9.27 2.82
CA VAL A 26 16.07 -9.19 1.36
C VAL A 26 15.31 -8.02 0.74
N PHE A 27 14.06 -7.82 1.14
CA PHE A 27 13.15 -6.87 0.51
C PHE A 27 12.95 -5.60 1.34
N GLY A 28 13.55 -5.50 2.52
CA GLY A 28 13.26 -4.42 3.45
C GLY A 28 11.85 -4.53 4.04
N ARG A 29 11.35 -3.45 4.66
CA ARG A 29 10.00 -3.42 5.24
C ARG A 29 8.94 -3.50 4.13
N PRO A 30 8.00 -4.46 4.18
CA PRO A 30 7.02 -4.65 3.13
C PRO A 30 6.21 -3.39 2.88
N ASP A 31 5.98 -3.07 1.61
CA ASP A 31 5.18 -1.92 1.18
C ASP A 31 3.78 -1.93 1.84
N TRP A 32 3.17 -3.11 1.98
CA TRP A 32 1.87 -3.28 2.66
C TRP A 32 1.88 -2.93 4.15
N LEU A 33 3.03 -3.01 4.83
CA LEU A 33 3.16 -2.60 6.24
C LEU A 33 3.08 -1.07 6.39
N TRP A 34 3.38 -0.33 5.31
CA TRP A 34 3.36 1.11 5.25
C TRP A 34 2.05 1.67 4.70
N ASN A 35 1.20 0.80 4.16
CA ASN A 35 -0.08 1.16 3.59
C ASN A 35 -1.10 1.27 4.71
N GLY A 36 -1.48 2.51 4.99
CA GLY A 36 -2.48 2.84 5.99
C GLY A 36 -3.25 4.09 5.56
N PRO A 37 -4.21 4.54 6.35
CA PRO A 37 -5.08 5.67 5.99
C PRO A 37 -4.33 7.01 5.82
N LYS A 38 -3.03 7.06 6.17
CA LYS A 38 -2.20 8.27 6.11
C LYS A 38 -1.04 8.18 5.13
N THR A 39 -0.62 6.97 4.73
CA THR A 39 0.53 6.78 3.85
C THR A 39 0.31 5.63 2.90
N ILE A 40 0.81 5.78 1.68
CA ILE A 40 0.78 4.74 0.65
C ILE A 40 2.18 4.58 0.05
N ALA A 41 2.60 3.34 -0.15
CA ALA A 41 3.83 2.98 -0.85
C ALA A 41 3.49 2.60 -2.30
N VAL A 42 4.06 3.33 -3.25
CA VAL A 42 3.87 3.14 -4.69
C VAL A 42 5.24 3.04 -5.35
N SER A 43 5.52 1.95 -6.05
CA SER A 43 6.78 1.72 -6.77
C SER A 43 8.05 1.94 -5.93
N GLY A 44 8.03 1.53 -4.65
CA GLY A 44 9.15 1.70 -3.73
C GLY A 44 9.35 3.11 -3.17
N GLN A 45 8.45 4.05 -3.47
CA GLN A 45 8.39 5.39 -2.88
C GLN A 45 7.18 5.52 -1.96
N ARG A 46 7.28 6.37 -0.93
CA ARG A 46 6.19 6.60 0.03
C ARG A 46 5.55 7.95 -0.23
N PHE A 47 4.24 8.04 -0.10
CA PHE A 47 3.48 9.27 -0.28
C PHE A 47 2.54 9.50 0.89
N ALA A 48 2.35 10.76 1.26
CA ALA A 48 1.32 11.14 2.22
C ALA A 48 -0.05 11.11 1.54
N VAL A 49 -1.01 10.46 2.18
CA VAL A 49 -2.40 10.51 1.75
C VAL A 49 -3.00 11.83 2.28
N ALA A 50 -3.40 12.70 1.36
CA ALA A 50 -3.89 14.06 1.63
C ALA A 50 -5.31 14.08 2.23
N GLY A 51 -6.01 12.95 2.23
CA GLY A 51 -7.35 12.80 2.81
C GLY A 51 -8.33 12.21 1.80
N LEU A 52 -9.61 12.16 2.19
CA LEU A 52 -10.68 11.72 1.31
C LEU A 52 -10.81 12.67 0.11
N TYR A 53 -11.08 12.12 -1.06
CA TYR A 53 -11.39 12.88 -2.25
C TYR A 53 -12.65 13.72 -2.04
N ASP A 54 -12.56 15.01 -2.37
CA ASP A 54 -13.66 15.95 -2.24
C ASP A 54 -14.71 15.70 -3.33
N GLN A 55 -15.74 14.92 -2.99
CA GLN A 55 -16.82 14.58 -3.93
C GLN A 55 -17.63 15.80 -4.40
N SER A 56 -17.51 16.97 -3.75
CA SER A 56 -18.16 18.19 -4.22
C SER A 56 -17.58 18.69 -5.55
N ARG A 57 -16.37 18.24 -5.92
CA ARG A 57 -15.70 18.57 -7.19
C ARG A 57 -16.20 17.75 -8.38
N GLY A 58 -17.02 16.73 -8.13
CA GLY A 58 -17.55 15.83 -9.16
C GLY A 58 -16.99 14.41 -9.04
N PRO A 59 -17.29 13.53 -10.01
CA PRO A 59 -16.77 12.18 -10.00
C PRO A 59 -15.27 12.15 -10.34
N VAL A 60 -14.54 11.20 -9.74
CA VAL A 60 -13.12 10.98 -10.02
C VAL A 60 -12.93 10.60 -11.48
N GLN A 61 -12.24 11.45 -12.25
CA GLN A 61 -11.87 11.20 -13.64
C GLN A 61 -10.37 10.99 -13.76
N CYS A 62 -9.98 9.79 -14.16
CA CYS A 62 -8.58 9.45 -14.37
C CYS A 62 -8.08 10.01 -15.71
N LEU A 63 -6.96 10.74 -15.70
CA LEU A 63 -6.27 11.20 -16.91
C LEU A 63 -5.64 10.06 -17.72
N ALA A 64 -5.33 8.95 -17.04
CA ALA A 64 -4.74 7.75 -17.62
C ALA A 64 -5.37 6.49 -17.01
N GLU A 65 -5.01 5.32 -17.53
CA GLU A 65 -5.45 4.04 -16.95
C GLU A 65 -5.05 3.93 -15.47
N ARG A 66 -5.89 3.20 -14.72
CA ARG A 66 -5.61 2.87 -13.32
C ARG A 66 -4.39 1.97 -13.23
N ARG A 67 -3.56 2.23 -12.23
CA ARG A 67 -2.34 1.47 -11.94
C ARG A 67 -2.53 0.72 -10.62
N SER A 68 -2.20 -0.56 -10.63
CA SER A 68 -2.23 -1.38 -9.42
C SER A 68 -1.02 -1.08 -8.53
N ILE A 69 -1.26 -1.04 -7.22
CA ILE A 69 -0.21 -0.95 -6.20
C ILE A 69 0.15 -2.37 -5.77
N LEU A 70 1.36 -2.77 -6.12
CA LEU A 70 1.87 -4.13 -5.95
C LEU A 70 1.67 -4.65 -4.50
N LEU A 71 1.19 -5.89 -4.37
CA LEU A 71 0.96 -6.59 -3.09
C LEU A 71 -0.11 -5.99 -2.16
N THR A 72 -0.86 -4.98 -2.59
CA THR A 72 -1.93 -4.37 -1.78
C THR A 72 -3.33 -4.67 -2.29
N GLY A 73 -3.48 -4.89 -3.60
CA GLY A 73 -4.81 -4.94 -4.23
C GLY A 73 -5.48 -3.57 -4.35
N LEU A 74 -4.79 -2.48 -4.03
CA LEU A 74 -5.24 -1.11 -4.23
C LEU A 74 -4.88 -0.64 -5.65
N GLU A 75 -5.64 0.34 -6.14
CA GLU A 75 -5.40 0.99 -7.42
C GLU A 75 -5.30 2.50 -7.25
N PHE A 76 -4.56 3.15 -8.13
CA PHE A 76 -4.54 4.62 -8.21
C PHE A 76 -4.53 5.11 -9.65
N CYS A 77 -4.93 6.35 -9.87
CA CYS A 77 -4.79 7.02 -11.16
C CYS A 77 -4.46 8.50 -10.97
N VAL A 78 -3.79 9.11 -11.95
CA VAL A 78 -3.54 10.56 -11.94
C VAL A 78 -4.83 11.28 -12.33
N ILE A 79 -5.19 12.33 -11.61
CA ILE A 79 -6.39 13.15 -11.82
C ILE A 79 -5.96 14.59 -12.14
N ASP A 80 -6.81 15.32 -12.86
CA ASP A 80 -6.58 16.74 -13.15
C ASP A 80 -7.32 17.61 -12.13
N GLU A 81 -6.63 18.06 -11.10
CA GLU A 81 -7.18 18.98 -10.09
C GLU A 81 -6.59 20.41 -10.20
N ALA A 82 -6.17 20.83 -11.39
CA ALA A 82 -5.30 22.00 -11.66
C ALA A 82 -3.81 21.75 -11.35
N GLU A 83 -3.47 20.64 -10.69
CA GLU A 83 -2.11 20.11 -10.56
C GLU A 83 -2.04 18.70 -11.18
N PRO A 84 -1.24 18.47 -12.23
CA PRO A 84 -1.13 17.16 -12.93
C PRO A 84 -0.37 16.10 -12.12
N THR A 85 -0.18 16.35 -10.82
CA THR A 85 0.63 15.59 -9.87
C THR A 85 -0.24 14.97 -8.78
N THR A 86 -1.53 15.29 -8.75
CA THR A 86 -2.47 14.68 -7.81
C THR A 86 -2.97 13.34 -8.35
N ALA A 87 -2.97 12.32 -7.50
CA ALA A 87 -3.49 11.00 -7.78
C ALA A 87 -4.66 10.66 -6.86
N ALA A 88 -5.66 9.99 -7.42
CA ALA A 88 -6.75 9.37 -6.68
C ALA A 88 -6.38 7.91 -6.35
N LEU A 89 -6.52 7.54 -5.08
CA LEU A 89 -6.30 6.21 -4.52
C LEU A 89 -7.65 5.55 -4.24
N PHE A 90 -7.92 4.41 -4.87
CA PHE A 90 -9.14 3.62 -4.67
C PHE A 90 -8.91 2.62 -3.53
N TRP A 91 -9.60 2.84 -2.40
CA TRP A 91 -9.46 2.05 -1.19
C TRP A 91 -10.46 0.89 -1.13
N TYR A 92 -10.16 -0.12 -0.31
CA TYR A 92 -10.90 -1.40 -0.27
C TYR A 92 -12.42 -1.29 -0.14
N LEU A 93 -12.91 -0.28 0.60
CA LEU A 93 -14.33 -0.08 0.89
C LEU A 93 -15.02 0.88 -0.10
N GLY A 94 -14.36 1.21 -1.21
CA GLY A 94 -14.87 2.16 -2.20
C GLY A 94 -14.62 3.63 -1.83
N GLU A 95 -13.95 3.89 -0.72
CA GLU A 95 -13.44 5.21 -0.38
C GLU A 95 -12.36 5.62 -1.39
N VAL A 96 -12.35 6.89 -1.78
CA VAL A 96 -11.30 7.44 -2.63
C VAL A 96 -10.54 8.46 -1.82
N TYR A 97 -9.22 8.36 -1.86
CA TYR A 97 -8.32 9.31 -1.23
C TYR A 97 -7.48 10.03 -2.28
N THR A 98 -6.87 11.15 -1.92
CA THR A 98 -5.91 11.86 -2.77
C THR A 98 -4.51 11.78 -2.20
N PHE A 99 -3.50 11.83 -3.08
CA PHE A 99 -2.10 11.97 -2.71
C PHE A 99 -1.31 12.62 -3.85
N ASN A 100 -0.20 13.28 -3.54
CA ASN A 100 0.65 13.92 -4.56
C ASN A 100 1.80 12.97 -4.92
N ILE A 101 1.93 12.60 -6.21
CA ILE A 101 2.96 11.67 -6.69
C ILE A 101 4.34 12.33 -6.92
N GLN A 102 4.45 13.65 -6.81
CA GLN A 102 5.73 14.38 -6.95
C GLN A 102 6.37 14.72 -5.60
N ASP A 103 5.67 14.49 -4.48
CA ASP A 103 6.17 14.78 -3.14
C ASP A 103 6.35 13.47 -2.33
N PRO A 104 7.37 12.65 -2.67
CA PRO A 104 7.64 11.45 -1.93
C PRO A 104 8.15 11.79 -0.52
N LEU A 105 7.59 11.12 0.47
CA LEU A 105 8.09 11.14 1.83
C LEU A 105 9.51 10.56 1.85
N GLY A 106 10.42 11.28 2.51
CA GLY A 106 11.74 10.76 2.82
C GLY A 106 11.66 9.46 3.63
N PHE A 107 12.53 8.51 3.32
CA PHE A 107 12.76 7.38 4.21
C PHE A 107 13.51 7.90 5.46
N PRO A 108 13.01 7.66 6.69
CA PRO A 108 13.86 7.78 7.87
C PRO A 108 14.94 6.69 7.87
#